data_AF-A0A925R7X7-F1
#
_entry.id   AF-A0A925R7X7-F1
#
_cell.length_a   1.000
_cell.length_b   1.000
_cell.length_c   1.000
_cell.angle_alpha   90.00
_cell.angle_beta   90.00
_cell.angle_gamma   90.00
#
_symmetry.space_group_name_H-M   'P 1'
#
loop_
_entity.id
_entity.type
_entity.pdbx_description
1 polymer ?
#
loop_
_entity_poly.entity_id
_entity_poly.type
_entity_poly.pdbx_seq_one_letter_code
_entity_poly.pdbx_strand_id
1 'polypeptide(L)' 'GEMKSGRDATQVRKSLQLLETAAKGTDNLMPYILSAVKSYATLGEIADVFREVFGKHTETVVL' A
#
# COMPACT_ATOMS: atom_id res chain seq x y z
N GLY A 1 14.71 9.43 -9.34
CA GLY A 1 13.24 9.37 -9.43
C GLY A 1 12.66 10.67 -8.94
N GLU A 2 12.31 11.57 -9.85
CA GLU A 2 11.98 12.98 -9.60
C GLU A 2 10.72 13.18 -8.73
N MET A 3 9.87 12.16 -8.61
CA MET A 3 8.66 12.20 -7.79
C MET A 3 8.90 12.27 -6.27
N LYS A 4 10.13 12.00 -5.80
CA LYS A 4 10.47 12.08 -4.37
C LYS A 4 10.73 13.51 -3.87
N SER A 5 11.01 14.46 -4.77
CA SER A 5 11.55 15.77 -4.39
C SER A 5 10.50 16.81 -3.97
N GLY A 6 9.20 16.49 -4.09
CA GLY A 6 8.11 17.41 -3.72
C GLY A 6 6.94 16.75 -2.99
N ARG A 7 7.05 15.47 -2.61
CA ARG A 7 6.01 14.74 -1.88
C ARG A 7 6.31 14.75 -0.38
N ASP A 8 5.29 14.98 0.43
CA ASP A 8 5.40 14.87 1.89
C ASP A 8 5.57 13.39 2.26
N ALA A 9 6.83 12.99 2.40
CA ALA A 9 7.22 11.61 2.70
C ALA A 9 6.68 11.13 4.06
N THR A 10 6.31 12.04 4.96
CA THR A 10 5.69 11.70 6.24
C THR A 10 4.21 11.35 6.02
N GLN A 11 3.49 12.14 5.22
CA GLN A 11 2.10 11.83 4.88
C GLN A 11 1.96 10.53 4.09
N VAL A 12 2.84 10.27 3.12
CA VAL A 12 2.85 8.99 2.39
C VAL A 12 3.00 7.81 3.35
N ARG A 13 4.00 7.86 4.24
CA ARG A 13 4.24 6.78 5.22
C ARG A 13 3.04 6.57 6.15
N LYS A 14 2.44 7.66 6.65
CA LYS A 14 1.28 7.58 7.52
C LYS A 14 0.07 6.94 6.81
N SER A 15 -0.20 7.35 5.58
CA SER A 15 -1.28 6.77 4.77
C SER A 15 -1.07 5.28 4.48
N LEU A 16 0.17 4.85 4.21
CA LEU A 16 0.52 3.45 4.00
C LEU A 16 0.40 2.61 5.28
N GLN A 17 0.80 3.14 6.45
CA GLN A 17 0.64 2.45 7.73
C GLN A 17 -0.84 2.24 8.11
N LEU A 18 -1.69 3.23 7.82
CA LEU A 18 -3.13 3.10 8.03
C LEU A 18 -3.73 2.04 7.09
N LEU A 19 -3.29 2.01 5.83
CA LEU A 19 -3.69 0.98 4.87
C LEU A 19 -3.25 -0.42 5.32
N GLU A 20 -2.02 -0.55 5.83
CA GLU A 20 -1.50 -1.82 6.38
C GLU A 20 -2.34 -2.31 7.57
N THR A 21 -2.68 -1.39 8.49
CA THR A 21 -3.51 -1.71 9.66
C THR A 21 -4.91 -2.15 9.23
N ALA A 22 -5.54 -1.44 8.29
CA ALA A 22 -6.84 -1.81 7.75
C ALA A 22 -6.79 -3.16 7.00
N ALA A 23 -5.72 -3.42 6.25
CA ALA A 23 -5.51 -4.67 5.52
C ALA A 23 -5.34 -5.89 6.44
N LYS A 24 -4.76 -5.70 7.64
CA LYS A 24 -4.67 -6.75 8.68
C LYS A 24 -6.02 -7.03 9.36
N GLY A 25 -6.94 -6.07 9.30
CA GLY A 25 -8.28 -6.18 9.85
C GLY A 25 -9.30 -6.67 8.82
N THR A 26 -10.55 -6.25 9.02
CA THR A 26 -11.68 -6.53 8.13
C THR A 26 -12.31 -5.25 7.57
N ASP A 27 -11.63 -4.12 7.74
CA ASP A 27 -12.09 -2.82 7.27
C ASP A 27 -12.12 -2.75 5.74
N ASN A 28 -12.99 -1.89 5.21
CA ASN A 28 -12.98 -1.59 3.78
C ASN A 28 -11.71 -0.83 3.40
N LEU A 29 -10.91 -1.39 2.49
CA LEU A 29 -9.62 -0.84 2.09
C LEU A 29 -9.71 0.35 1.14
N MET A 30 -10.82 0.51 0.42
CA MET A 30 -10.99 1.59 -0.57
C MET A 30 -10.70 3.02 -0.05
N PRO A 31 -11.22 3.46 1.11
CA PRO A 31 -10.90 4.79 1.65
C PRO A 31 -9.40 4.99 1.96
N TYR A 32 -8.70 3.93 2.36
CA TYR A 32 -7.28 3.97 2.68
C TYR A 32 -6.41 4.00 1.42
N ILE A 33 -6.79 3.24 0.38
CA ILE A 33 -6.15 3.30 -0.94
C ILE A 33 -6.28 4.71 -1.52
N LEU A 34 -7.46 5.31 -1.45
CA LEU A 34 -7.69 6.67 -1.94
C LEU A 34 -6.82 7.70 -1.21
N SER A 35 -6.62 7.52 0.11
CA SER A 35 -5.78 8.39 0.93
C SER A 35 -4.29 8.25 0.60
N ALA A 36 -3.82 7.02 0.33
CA ALA A 36 -2.46 6.77 -0.13
C ALA A 36 -2.20 7.42 -1.50
N VAL A 37 -3.12 7.26 -2.46
CA VAL A 37 -3.02 7.88 -3.79
C VAL A 37 -3.03 9.41 -3.70
N LYS A 38 -3.92 10.00 -2.87
CA LYS A 38 -3.94 11.46 -2.62
C LYS A 38 -2.65 11.99 -2.02
N SER A 39 -1.92 11.14 -1.28
CA SER A 39 -0.61 11.47 -0.71
C SER A 39 0.53 11.33 -1.73
N TYR A 40 0.24 11.00 -3.00
CA TYR A 40 1.23 10.66 -4.03
C TYR A 40 2.05 9.40 -3.69
N ALA A 41 1.44 8.43 -3.01
CA ALA A 41 1.98 7.09 -2.93
C ALA A 41 1.92 6.41 -4.31
N THR A 42 2.95 5.65 -4.63
CA THR A 42 3.04 4.90 -5.88
C THR A 42 2.26 3.60 -5.80
N LEU A 43 1.92 3.04 -6.97
CA LEU A 43 1.35 1.69 -7.04
C LEU A 43 2.27 0.64 -6.40
N GLY A 44 3.59 0.79 -6.56
CA GLY A 44 4.58 -0.10 -5.94
C GLY A 44 4.49 -0.08 -4.41
N GLU A 45 4.49 1.11 -3.82
CA GLU A 45 4.37 1.30 -2.36
C GLU A 45 3.06 0.72 -1.80
N ILE A 46 1.94 0.90 -2.51
CA ILE A 46 0.65 0.31 -2.10
C ILE A 46 0.67 -1.22 -2.25
N ALA A 47 1.22 -1.74 -3.35
CA ALA A 47 1.32 -3.18 -3.58
C ALA A 47 2.26 -3.86 -2.58
N ASP A 48 3.32 -3.18 -2.13
CA ASP A 48 4.21 -3.68 -1.08
C ASP A 48 3.48 -3.88 0.24
N VAL A 49 2.64 -2.93 0.67
CA VAL A 49 1.78 -3.09 1.86
C VAL A 49 0.91 -4.36 1.74
N PHE A 50 0.30 -4.59 0.58
CA PHE A 50 -0.51 -5.79 0.39
C PHE A 50 0.32 -7.08 0.37
N ARG A 51 1.53 -7.07 -0.17
CA ARG A 51 2.44 -8.22 -0.13
C ARG A 51 2.90 -8.53 1.29
N GLU A 52 3.11 -7.51 2.12
CA GLU A 52 3.48 -7.69 3.53
C GLU A 52 2.34 -8.29 4.35
N VAL A 53 1.10 -7.89 4.07
CA VAL A 53 -0.07 -8.35 4.85
C VAL A 53 -0.63 -9.68 4.33
N PHE A 54 -0.83 -9.82 3.02
CA PHE A 54 -1.49 -10.97 2.41
C PHE A 54 -0.51 -12.00 1.83
N GLY A 55 0.78 -11.66 1.77
CA GLY A 55 1.78 -12.45 1.07
C GLY A 55 1.72 -12.26 -0.45
N LYS A 56 2.57 -13.02 -1.15
CA LYS A 56 2.54 -13.11 -2.62
C LYS A 56 1.84 -14.39 -3.02
N HIS A 57 0.91 -14.31 -3.96
CA HIS A 57 0.35 -15.51 -4.57
C HIS A 57 1.45 -16.22 -5.37
N THR A 58 1.69 -17.49 -5.06
CA THR A 58 2.56 -18.38 -5.84
C THR A 58 1.67 -19.45 -6.46
N GLU A 59 1.54 -19.43 -7.79
CA GLU A 59 0.88 -20.51 -8.52
C GLU A 59 1.63 -21.82 -8.22
N THR A 60 0.92 -22.78 -7.63
CA THR A 60 1.45 -24.13 -7.44
C THR A 60 1.22 -24.87 -8.74
N VAL A 61 2.27 -25.02 -9.55
CA VAL A 61 2.24 -25.94 -10.70
C VAL A 61 2.16 -27.35 -10.13
N VAL A 62 0.95 -27.91 -10.12
CA VAL A 62 0.76 -29.34 -9.89
C VAL A 62 1.14 -30.07 -11.18
N LEU A 63 2.26 -30.78 -11.14
CA LEU A 63 2.73 -31.70 -12.18
C LEU A 63 2.09 -33.07 -12.00
#